data_AF-A0A140K774-F1
#
_entry.id   AF-A0A140K774-F1
#
_cell.length_a   1.000
_cell.length_b   1.000
_cell.length_c   1.000
_cell.angle_alpha   90.00
_cell.angle_beta   90.00
_cell.angle_gamma   90.00
#
_symmetry.space_group_name_H-M   'P 1'
#
loop_
_entity.id
_entity.type
_entity.pdbx_description
1 polymer ?
#
loop_
_entity_poly.entity_id
_entity_poly.type
_entity_poly.pdbx_seq_one_letter_code
_entity_poly.pdbx_strand_id
1 'polypeptide(L)'
;MRYIKGLTKETLKLLTRIYQQSKYYQVRQRALAIQLSYEGYKISELMKIFKVSRNTIYNWFNNWETCGLVGLYNHPGQGRKNIFNEQQQKIIKEWVKETPKNLGLVQEKIHTQWGITASKDTIKRVIKFVQMGWYRIKRRVGGEPVPEFYTRKCQELEQLIQLEKIGKIEIRYVDETG
;
A
#
# COMPACT_ATOMS: atom_id res chain seq x y z
N MET A 1 37.07 1.85 23.76
CA MET A 1 36.13 2.61 22.91
C MET A 1 35.76 1.74 21.72
N ARG A 2 34.47 1.69 21.34
CA ARG A 2 33.99 0.86 20.22
C ARG A 2 34.02 1.64 18.92
N TYR A 3 34.50 1.00 17.87
CA TYR A 3 34.56 1.53 16.50
C TYR A 3 34.05 0.47 15.54
N ILE A 4 33.43 0.90 14.44
CA ILE A 4 33.11 0.01 13.33
C ILE A 4 34.41 -0.43 12.65
N LYS A 5 34.55 -1.72 12.38
CA LYS A 5 35.73 -2.33 11.74
C LYS A 5 35.31 -3.08 10.47
N GLY A 6 36.27 -3.34 9.59
CA GLY A 6 36.11 -4.27 8.48
C GLY A 6 35.25 -3.76 7.30
N LEU A 7 35.18 -2.44 7.08
CA LEU A 7 34.51 -1.90 5.90
C LEU A 7 35.38 -2.03 4.65
N THR A 8 34.85 -2.66 3.60
CA THR A 8 35.50 -2.73 2.29
C THR A 8 35.37 -1.39 1.56
N LYS A 9 36.27 -1.11 0.60
CA LYS A 9 36.22 0.11 -0.22
C LYS A 9 34.86 0.29 -0.92
N GLU A 10 34.23 -0.80 -1.32
CA GLU A 10 32.91 -0.79 -1.95
C GLU A 10 31.81 -0.37 -0.97
N THR A 11 31.82 -0.91 0.25
CA THR A 11 30.86 -0.52 1.30
C THR A 11 30.99 0.95 1.67
N LEU A 12 32.21 1.50 1.71
CA LEU A 12 32.43 2.93 1.94
C LEU A 12 31.80 3.78 0.82
N LYS A 13 32.06 3.45 -0.45
CA LYS A 13 31.44 4.14 -1.59
C LYS A 13 29.91 4.10 -1.50
N LEU A 14 29.35 2.97 -1.09
CA LEU A 14 27.91 2.82 -0.94
C LEU A 14 27.36 3.66 0.21
N LEU A 15 28.02 3.68 1.37
CA LEU A 15 27.64 4.53 2.51
C LEU A 15 27.69 6.01 2.13
N THR A 16 28.71 6.45 1.39
CA THR A 16 28.80 7.82 0.87
C THR A 16 27.64 8.13 -0.08
N ARG A 17 27.30 7.21 -1.00
CA ARG A 17 26.16 7.38 -1.90
C ARG A 17 24.84 7.48 -1.13
N ILE A 18 24.64 6.62 -0.13
CA ILE A 18 23.45 6.63 0.74
C ILE A 18 23.35 7.96 1.48
N TYR A 19 24.46 8.44 2.03
CA TYR A 19 24.52 9.74 2.70
C TYR A 19 24.12 10.89 1.78
N GLN A 20 24.51 10.86 0.50
CA GLN A 20 24.19 11.93 -0.45
C GLN A 20 22.77 11.84 -1.02
N GLN A 21 22.30 10.63 -1.36
CA GLN A 21 21.12 10.44 -2.23
C GLN A 21 19.91 9.83 -1.52
N SER A 22 20.05 9.31 -0.29
CA SER A 22 18.92 8.62 0.36
C SER A 22 17.78 9.59 0.65
N LYS A 23 16.55 9.16 0.32
CA LYS A 23 15.31 9.90 0.61
C LYS A 23 15.12 10.18 2.11
N TYR A 24 15.51 9.23 2.96
CA TYR A 24 15.25 9.28 4.39
C TYR A 24 16.41 9.93 5.15
N TYR A 25 16.14 11.06 5.83
CA TYR A 25 17.14 11.79 6.62
C TYR A 25 17.86 10.91 7.64
N GLN A 26 17.12 10.07 8.37
CA GLN A 26 17.69 9.20 9.40
C GLN A 26 18.69 8.19 8.82
N VAL A 27 18.42 7.67 7.62
CA VAL A 27 19.31 6.72 6.93
C VAL A 27 20.60 7.42 6.52
N ARG A 28 20.52 8.68 6.05
CA ARG A 28 21.70 9.50 5.74
C ARG A 28 22.59 9.69 6.97
N GLN A 29 21.98 10.12 8.09
CA GLN A 29 22.72 10.36 9.34
C GLN A 29 23.38 9.09 9.87
N ARG A 30 22.67 7.95 9.85
CA ARG A 30 23.22 6.65 10.26
C ARG A 30 24.38 6.22 9.36
N ALA A 31 24.24 6.35 8.04
CA ALA A 31 25.31 6.02 7.10
C ALA A 31 26.58 6.85 7.37
N LEU A 32 26.42 8.17 7.58
CA LEU A 32 27.53 9.04 7.94
C LEU A 32 28.14 8.66 9.30
N ALA A 33 27.34 8.32 10.30
CA ALA A 33 27.82 7.90 11.61
C ALA A 33 28.69 6.64 11.54
N ILE A 34 28.31 5.67 10.71
CA ILE A 34 29.11 4.46 10.46
C ILE A 34 30.43 4.80 9.78
N GLN A 35 30.41 5.67 8.77
CA GLN A 35 31.62 6.12 8.07
C GLN A 35 32.59 6.84 9.03
N LEU A 36 32.10 7.83 9.79
CA LEU A 36 32.92 8.57 10.75
C LEU A 36 33.48 7.65 11.85
N SER A 37 32.70 6.66 12.30
CA SER A 37 33.20 5.69 13.27
C SER A 37 34.37 4.86 12.74
N TYR A 38 34.33 4.50 11.45
CA TYR A 38 35.42 3.80 10.78
C TYR A 38 36.67 4.65 10.59
N GLU A 39 36.49 5.96 10.36
CA GLU A 39 37.57 6.95 10.29
C GLU A 39 38.21 7.25 11.67
N GLY A 40 37.65 6.71 12.76
CA GLY A 40 38.23 6.79 14.10
C GLY A 40 37.60 7.84 15.02
N TYR A 41 36.50 8.48 14.61
CA TYR A 41 35.78 9.43 15.46
C TYR A 41 35.21 8.76 16.71
N LYS A 42 35.41 9.40 17.86
CA LYS A 42 34.94 8.89 19.15
C LYS A 42 33.42 9.04 19.26
N ILE A 43 32.79 8.13 19.99
CA ILE A 43 31.34 8.19 20.26
C ILE A 43 30.93 9.55 20.86
N SER A 44 31.77 10.15 21.72
CA SER A 44 31.53 11.48 22.28
C SER A 44 31.48 12.59 21.23
N GLU A 45 32.24 12.48 20.15
CA GLU A 45 32.24 13.45 19.04
C GLU A 45 31.02 13.22 18.17
N LEU A 46 30.72 11.96 17.86
CA LEU A 46 29.51 11.59 17.11
C LEU A 46 28.23 12.07 17.84
N MET A 47 28.17 11.97 19.17
CA MET A 47 27.06 12.52 19.96
C MET A 47 26.87 14.03 19.72
N LYS A 48 27.96 14.80 19.63
CA LYS A 48 27.92 16.24 19.40
C LYS A 48 27.52 16.56 17.95
N ILE A 49 28.07 15.84 16.98
CA ILE A 49 27.79 16.01 15.55
C ILE A 49 26.30 15.73 15.25
N PHE A 50 25.81 14.58 15.71
CA PHE A 50 24.46 14.11 15.41
C PHE A 50 23.40 14.61 16.40
N LYS A 51 23.81 15.22 17.52
CA LYS A 51 22.94 15.67 18.61
C LYS A 51 22.03 14.55 19.14
N VAL A 52 22.59 13.34 19.30
CA VAL A 52 21.88 12.15 19.79
C VAL A 52 22.56 11.59 21.05
N SER A 53 21.80 10.76 21.79
CA SER A 53 22.33 10.08 22.96
C SER A 53 23.35 8.99 22.58
N ARG A 54 24.19 8.63 23.54
CA ARG A 54 25.16 7.52 23.42
C ARG A 54 24.48 6.21 23.03
N ASN A 55 23.33 5.90 23.65
CA ASN A 55 22.59 4.67 23.39
C ASN A 55 22.07 4.62 21.95
N THR A 56 21.64 5.74 21.39
CA THR A 56 21.21 5.80 19.99
C THR A 56 22.35 5.44 19.03
N ILE A 57 23.57 5.91 19.28
CA ILE A 57 24.74 5.57 18.46
C ILE A 57 25.08 4.09 18.59
N TYR A 58 25.08 3.55 19.81
CA TYR A 58 25.27 2.11 20.01
C TYR A 58 24.23 1.28 19.27
N ASN A 59 22.96 1.70 19.28
CA ASN A 59 21.90 1.02 18.53
C ASN A 59 22.17 1.08 17.02
N TRP A 60 22.64 2.20 16.49
CA TRP A 60 23.01 2.29 15.08
C TRP A 60 24.15 1.34 14.73
N PHE A 61 25.18 1.26 15.58
CA PHE A 61 26.32 0.36 15.37
C PHE A 61 25.91 -1.11 15.48
N ASN A 62 25.12 -1.45 16.50
CA ASN A 62 24.57 -2.80 16.66
C ASN A 62 23.76 -3.21 15.43
N ASN A 63 22.83 -2.36 14.98
CA ASN A 63 22.00 -2.66 13.82
C ASN A 63 22.82 -2.82 12.54
N TRP A 64 23.87 -2.01 12.37
CA TRP A 64 24.80 -2.14 11.24
C TRP A 64 25.58 -3.46 11.31
N GLU A 65 26.13 -3.82 12.46
CA GLU A 65 26.92 -5.05 12.61
C GLU A 65 26.05 -6.31 12.47
N THR A 66 24.78 -6.29 12.89
CA THR A 66 23.87 -7.44 12.77
C THR A 66 23.25 -7.57 11.39
N CYS A 67 22.83 -6.47 10.77
CA CYS A 67 21.99 -6.47 9.57
C CYS A 67 22.60 -5.71 8.37
N GLY A 68 23.82 -5.17 8.50
CA GLY A 68 24.48 -4.38 7.47
C GLY A 68 23.65 -3.18 7.02
N LEU A 69 23.54 -3.00 5.70
CA LEU A 69 22.80 -1.90 5.06
C LEU A 69 21.33 -1.85 5.49
N VAL A 70 20.69 -3.01 5.71
CA VAL A 70 19.30 -3.08 6.15
C VAL A 70 19.15 -2.45 7.54
N GLY A 71 20.17 -2.60 8.40
CA GLY A 71 20.22 -2.02 9.74
C GLY A 71 20.22 -0.48 9.78
N LEU A 72 20.51 0.18 8.66
CA LEU A 72 20.39 1.64 8.56
C LEU A 72 18.93 2.10 8.50
N TYR A 73 18.01 1.25 8.04
CA TYR A 73 16.60 1.57 7.90
C TYR A 73 15.84 1.33 9.21
N ASN A 74 14.70 2.00 9.35
CA ASN A 74 13.79 1.70 10.47
C ASN A 74 13.09 0.38 10.21
N HIS A 75 12.97 -0.43 11.25
CA HIS A 75 12.12 -1.61 11.20
C HIS A 75 10.65 -1.22 10.98
N PRO A 76 9.89 -2.03 10.22
CA PRO A 76 8.46 -1.80 10.00
C PRO A 76 7.72 -1.71 11.35
N GLY A 77 6.86 -0.69 11.46
CA GLY A 77 6.69 0.07 12.69
C GLY A 77 5.94 -0.55 13.88
N GLN A 78 6.19 0.09 15.02
CA GLN A 78 5.52 -0.01 16.34
C GLN A 78 4.14 0.66 16.38
N GLY A 79 3.69 1.26 15.29
CA GLY A 79 2.38 1.92 15.23
C GLY A 79 1.22 0.95 15.46
N ARG A 80 0.02 1.51 15.72
CA ARG A 80 -1.20 0.72 15.91
C ARG A 80 -1.40 -0.21 14.73
N LYS A 81 -1.40 -1.51 15.01
CA LYS A 81 -1.61 -2.54 14.00
C LYS A 81 -3.03 -2.41 13.41
N ASN A 82 -3.18 -2.83 12.16
CA ASN A 82 -4.48 -2.84 11.50
C ASN A 82 -5.44 -3.72 12.29
N ILE A 83 -6.69 -3.26 12.42
CA ILE A 83 -7.74 -3.97 13.17
C ILE A 83 -8.13 -5.27 12.45
N PHE A 84 -8.04 -5.29 11.12
CA PHE A 84 -8.41 -6.42 10.28
C PHE A 84 -7.22 -6.99 9.53
N ASN A 85 -7.13 -8.32 9.48
CA ASN A 85 -6.16 -9.03 8.65
C ASN A 85 -6.56 -8.98 7.16
N GLU A 86 -5.66 -9.40 6.26
CA GLU A 86 -5.92 -9.32 4.81
C GLU A 86 -7.13 -10.15 4.35
N GLN A 87 -7.38 -11.29 5.00
CA GLN A 87 -8.52 -12.16 4.69
C GLN A 87 -9.85 -11.50 5.09
N GLN A 88 -9.93 -10.96 6.30
CA GLN A 88 -11.08 -10.19 6.80
C GLN A 88 -11.33 -8.97 5.91
N GLN A 89 -10.28 -8.29 5.46
CA GLN A 89 -10.44 -7.14 4.55
C GLN A 89 -11.09 -7.54 3.22
N LYS A 90 -10.77 -8.72 2.67
CA LYS A 90 -11.43 -9.25 1.46
C LYS A 90 -12.90 -9.57 1.70
N ILE A 91 -13.22 -10.22 2.82
CA ILE A 91 -14.61 -10.54 3.21
C ILE A 91 -15.43 -9.26 3.42
N ILE A 92 -14.86 -8.26 4.12
CA ILE A 92 -15.50 -6.95 4.30
C ILE A 92 -15.80 -6.31 2.94
N LYS A 93 -14.90 -6.44 1.96
CA LYS A 93 -15.13 -5.91 0.60
C LYS A 93 -16.35 -6.55 -0.06
N GLU A 94 -16.56 -7.85 0.11
CA GLU A 94 -17.72 -8.57 -0.43
C GLU A 94 -19.01 -8.10 0.23
N TRP A 95 -19.05 -8.01 1.56
CA TRP A 95 -20.22 -7.50 2.28
C TRP A 95 -20.57 -6.06 1.91
N VAL A 96 -19.56 -5.22 1.67
CA VAL A 96 -19.78 -3.83 1.23
C VAL A 96 -20.32 -3.78 -0.19
N LYS A 97 -19.92 -4.70 -1.08
CA LYS A 97 -20.49 -4.80 -2.44
C LYS A 97 -21.96 -5.19 -2.41
N GLU A 98 -22.36 -6.08 -1.51
CA GLU A 98 -23.76 -6.46 -1.33
C GLU A 98 -24.60 -5.28 -0.82
N THR A 99 -24.09 -4.53 0.15
CA THR A 99 -24.82 -3.42 0.79
C THR A 99 -24.05 -2.09 0.71
N PRO A 100 -23.85 -1.50 -0.49
CA PRO A 100 -23.00 -0.32 -0.66
C PRO A 100 -23.57 0.94 0.00
N LYS A 101 -24.89 0.99 0.21
CA LYS A 101 -25.58 2.14 0.82
C LYS A 101 -25.51 2.17 2.34
N ASN A 102 -25.45 1.00 2.99
CA ASN A 102 -25.58 0.89 4.44
C ASN A 102 -24.39 0.15 5.06
N LEU A 103 -23.39 0.93 5.48
CA LEU A 103 -22.23 0.40 6.21
C LEU A 103 -22.58 -0.08 7.63
N GLY A 104 -23.74 0.29 8.18
CA GLY A 104 -24.19 -0.18 9.50
C GLY A 104 -24.41 -1.70 9.53
N LEU A 105 -25.03 -2.25 8.47
CA LEU A 105 -25.20 -3.70 8.33
C LEU A 105 -23.86 -4.43 8.29
N VAL A 106 -22.87 -3.84 7.63
CA VAL A 106 -21.50 -4.40 7.59
C VAL A 106 -20.87 -4.35 8.98
N GLN A 107 -21.08 -3.28 9.76
CA GLN A 107 -20.60 -3.21 11.15
C GLN A 107 -21.21 -4.30 12.02
N GLU A 108 -22.53 -4.54 11.89
CA GLU A 108 -23.21 -5.61 12.62
C GLU A 108 -22.68 -6.98 12.22
N LYS A 109 -22.54 -7.27 10.91
CA LYS A 109 -21.93 -8.51 10.41
C LYS A 109 -20.53 -8.74 11.00
N ILE A 110 -19.69 -7.70 11.02
CA ILE A 110 -18.34 -7.75 11.59
C ILE A 110 -18.39 -8.09 13.09
N HIS A 111 -19.28 -7.44 13.83
CA HIS A 111 -19.43 -7.68 15.27
C HIS A 111 -19.93 -9.10 15.55
N THR A 112 -20.93 -9.58 14.81
CA THR A 112 -21.47 -10.94 14.98
C THR A 112 -20.45 -12.02 14.62
N GLN A 113 -19.68 -11.84 13.55
CA GLN A 113 -18.74 -12.87 13.08
C GLN A 113 -17.43 -12.91 13.90
N TRP A 114 -16.92 -11.75 14.31
CA TRP A 114 -15.57 -11.65 14.90
C TRP A 114 -15.53 -11.00 16.29
N GLY A 115 -16.64 -10.47 16.80
CA GLY A 115 -16.68 -9.76 18.09
C GLY A 115 -15.90 -8.44 18.09
N ILE A 116 -15.57 -7.90 16.91
CA ILE A 116 -14.73 -6.70 16.77
C ILE A 116 -15.63 -5.48 16.59
N THR A 117 -15.52 -4.51 17.50
CA THR A 117 -16.19 -3.21 17.34
C THR A 117 -15.41 -2.33 16.38
N ALA A 118 -15.89 -2.20 15.14
CA ALA A 118 -15.29 -1.34 14.13
C ALA A 118 -16.18 -0.15 13.77
N SER A 119 -15.58 1.04 13.71
CA SER A 119 -16.27 2.24 13.25
C SER A 119 -16.48 2.23 11.73
N LYS A 120 -17.48 2.99 11.25
CA LYS A 120 -17.72 3.20 9.80
C LYS A 120 -16.47 3.69 9.09
N ASP A 121 -15.67 4.54 9.73
CA ASP A 121 -14.43 5.05 9.13
C ASP A 121 -13.33 3.99 9.04
N THR A 122 -13.30 3.03 9.96
CA THR A 122 -12.39 1.89 9.87
C THR A 122 -12.75 1.04 8.66
N ILE A 123 -14.04 0.78 8.43
CA ILE A 123 -14.53 0.06 7.25
C ILE A 123 -14.20 0.85 5.96
N LYS A 124 -14.44 2.16 5.93
CA LYS A 124 -14.05 3.01 4.79
C LYS A 124 -12.55 2.95 4.50
N ARG A 125 -11.70 2.95 5.54
CA ARG A 125 -10.24 2.80 5.39
C ARG A 125 -9.88 1.44 4.80
N VAL A 126 -10.50 0.36 5.27
CA VAL A 126 -10.34 -0.98 4.69
C VAL A 126 -10.73 -0.98 3.21
N ILE A 127 -11.91 -0.47 2.87
CA ILE A 127 -12.39 -0.40 1.48
C ILE A 127 -11.41 0.36 0.57
N LYS A 128 -10.86 1.49 1.04
CA LYS A 128 -9.82 2.25 0.33
C LYS A 128 -8.53 1.45 0.16
N PHE A 129 -8.10 0.74 1.20
CA PHE A 129 -6.89 -0.08 1.16
C PHE A 129 -7.02 -1.23 0.15
N VAL A 130 -8.19 -1.88 0.07
CA VAL A 130 -8.47 -2.95 -0.92
C VAL A 130 -8.87 -2.39 -2.30
N GLN A 131 -8.55 -1.12 -2.57
CA GLN A 131 -8.71 -0.42 -3.85
C GLN A 131 -10.12 -0.57 -4.46
N MET A 132 -11.17 -0.50 -3.64
CA MET A 132 -12.53 -0.50 -4.15
C MET A 132 -12.88 0.89 -4.69
N GLY A 133 -13.36 0.94 -5.94
CA GLY A 133 -13.83 2.17 -6.58
C GLY A 133 -15.13 2.67 -5.97
N TRP A 134 -15.23 3.98 -5.78
CA TRP A 134 -16.45 4.64 -5.33
C TRP A 134 -17.19 5.19 -6.55
N TYR A 135 -18.22 4.48 -6.97
CA TYR A 135 -19.07 4.90 -8.08
C TYR A 135 -20.32 5.58 -7.54
N ARG A 136 -20.71 6.69 -8.17
CA ARG A 136 -21.98 7.33 -7.87
C ARG A 136 -23.10 6.38 -8.26
N ILE A 137 -23.90 5.96 -7.29
CA ILE A 137 -25.09 5.16 -7.55
C ILE A 137 -26.08 6.00 -8.36
N LYS A 138 -26.57 5.47 -9.49
CA LYS A 138 -27.62 6.12 -10.28
C LYS A 138 -28.90 6.21 -9.43
N ARG A 139 -29.47 7.42 -9.32
CA ARG A 139 -30.66 7.69 -8.49
C ARG A 139 -31.94 7.04 -9.04
N ARG A 140 -31.98 6.85 -10.35
CA ARG A 140 -33.01 6.09 -11.05
C ARG A 140 -32.31 4.97 -11.80
N VAL A 141 -32.87 3.77 -11.74
CA VAL A 141 -32.62 2.78 -12.78
C VAL A 141 -33.09 3.46 -14.07
N GLY A 142 -32.31 3.38 -15.16
CA GLY A 142 -32.92 3.66 -16.46
C GLY A 142 -34.18 2.79 -16.53
N GLY A 143 -35.32 3.36 -16.96
CA GLY A 143 -36.58 2.62 -16.95
C GLY A 143 -36.40 1.22 -17.53
N GLU A 144 -37.17 0.26 -17.04
CA GLU A 144 -37.09 -1.09 -17.59
C GLU A 144 -37.46 -1.04 -19.07
N PRO A 145 -36.62 -1.54 -19.99
CA PRO A 145 -36.97 -1.60 -21.39
C PRO A 145 -38.19 -2.51 -21.55
N VAL A 146 -39.06 -2.23 -22.50
CA VAL A 146 -40.16 -3.12 -22.84
C VAL A 146 -39.58 -4.52 -23.11
N PRO A 147 -40.01 -5.58 -22.39
CA PRO A 147 -39.33 -6.87 -22.43
C PRO A 147 -39.17 -7.44 -23.84
N GLU A 148 -40.21 -7.32 -24.66
CA GLU A 148 -40.22 -7.77 -26.06
C GLU A 148 -39.23 -7.00 -26.95
N PHE A 149 -39.11 -5.69 -26.73
CA PHE A 149 -38.14 -4.87 -27.48
C PHE A 149 -36.71 -5.24 -27.11
N TYR A 150 -36.47 -5.50 -25.82
CA TYR A 150 -35.16 -5.89 -25.32
C TYR A 150 -34.73 -7.26 -25.88
N THR A 151 -35.59 -8.28 -25.79
CA THR A 151 -35.29 -9.62 -26.30
C THR A 151 -35.02 -9.60 -27.80
N ARG A 152 -35.83 -8.86 -28.58
CA ARG A 152 -35.62 -8.67 -30.02
C ARG A 152 -34.25 -8.04 -30.31
N LYS A 153 -33.88 -6.97 -29.60
CA LYS A 153 -32.60 -6.30 -29.80
C LYS A 153 -31.41 -7.18 -29.43
N CYS A 154 -31.52 -7.98 -28.36
CA CYS A 154 -30.52 -8.98 -28.02
C CYS A 154 -30.34 -10.03 -29.13
N GLN A 155 -31.44 -10.54 -29.68
CA GLN A 155 -31.39 -11.50 -30.80
C GLN A 155 -30.77 -10.88 -32.07
N GLU A 156 -31.15 -9.66 -32.42
CA GLU A 156 -30.56 -8.91 -33.55
C GLU A 156 -29.04 -8.73 -33.36
N LEU A 157 -28.59 -8.38 -32.15
CA LEU A 157 -27.17 -8.24 -31.83
C LEU A 157 -26.41 -9.57 -31.92
N GLU A 158 -26.98 -10.66 -31.40
CA GLU A 158 -26.37 -11.99 -31.49
C GLU A 158 -26.19 -12.44 -32.94
N GLN A 159 -27.17 -12.19 -33.81
CA GLN A 159 -27.08 -12.48 -35.24
C GLN A 159 -25.95 -11.71 -35.92
N LEU A 160 -25.81 -10.42 -35.61
CA LEU A 160 -24.72 -9.60 -36.14
C LEU A 160 -23.35 -10.13 -35.68
N ILE A 161 -23.20 -10.47 -34.40
CA ILE A 161 -21.96 -11.07 -33.86
C ILE A 161 -21.63 -12.39 -34.57
N GLN A 162 -22.62 -13.22 -34.88
CA GLN A 162 -22.42 -14.46 -35.64
C GLN A 162 -21.96 -14.19 -37.08
N LEU A 163 -22.55 -13.20 -37.76
CA LEU A 163 -22.15 -12.82 -39.12
C LEU A 163 -20.73 -12.25 -39.18
N GLU A 164 -20.32 -11.52 -38.14
CA GLU A 164 -18.94 -11.04 -37.99
C GLU A 164 -17.96 -12.20 -37.79
N LYS A 165 -18.30 -13.19 -36.94
CA LYS A 165 -17.48 -14.40 -36.77
C LYS A 165 -17.29 -15.19 -38.06
N ILE A 166 -18.30 -15.19 -38.93
CA ILE A 166 -18.25 -15.84 -40.26
C ILE A 166 -17.45 -14.98 -41.26
N GLY A 167 -17.09 -13.74 -40.92
CA GLY A 167 -16.32 -12.82 -41.75
C GLY A 167 -17.15 -12.12 -42.84
N LYS A 168 -18.48 -12.15 -42.73
CA LYS A 168 -19.38 -11.50 -43.70
C LYS A 168 -19.52 -10.00 -43.49
N ILE A 169 -19.38 -9.54 -42.24
CA ILE A 169 -19.48 -8.14 -41.84
C ILE A 169 -18.37 -7.81 -40.85
N GLU A 170 -18.00 -6.53 -40.75
CA GLU A 170 -17.07 -6.01 -39.74
C GLU A 170 -17.86 -5.07 -38.82
N ILE A 171 -17.98 -5.39 -37.53
CA ILE A 171 -18.72 -4.55 -36.57
C ILE A 171 -17.76 -3.54 -35.98
N ARG A 172 -18.12 -2.25 -36.07
CA ARG A 172 -17.38 -1.17 -35.43
C ARG A 172 -18.27 -0.49 -34.40
N TYR A 173 -17.81 -0.45 -33.15
CA TYR A 173 -18.48 0.28 -32.08
C TYR A 173 -18.09 1.76 -32.16
N VAL A 174 -19.09 2.62 -32.30
CA VAL A 174 -18.93 4.08 -32.26
C VAL A 174 -19.77 4.58 -31.10
N ASP A 175 -19.11 5.07 -30.06
CA ASP A 175 -19.77 5.82 -29.00
C ASP A 175 -19.68 7.31 -29.34
N GLU A 176 -20.82 7.95 -29.61
CA GLU A 176 -20.90 9.41 -29.65
C GLU A 176 -20.75 9.93 -28.21
N THR A 177 -19.53 10.30 -27.83
CA THR A 177 -19.30 10.98 -26.55
C THR A 177 -19.85 12.40 -26.61
N GLY A 178 -21.04 12.62 -26.05
CA GLY A 178 -21.64 13.92 -25.75
C GLY A 178 -21.74 14.16 -24.25
#